data_AF-A0A813J693-F1
#
_entry.id   AF-A0A813J693-F1
#
_cell.length_a   1.000
_cell.length_b   1.000
_cell.length_c   1.000
_cell.angle_alpha   90.00
_cell.angle_beta   90.00
_cell.angle_gamma   90.00
#
_symmetry.space_group_name_H-M   'P 1'
#
loop_
_entity.id
_entity.type
_entity.pdbx_description
1 polymer ?
#
loop_
_entity_poly.entity_id
_entity_poly.type
_entity_poly.pdbx_seq_one_letter_code
_entity_poly.pdbx_strand_id
1 'polypeptide(L)'
;MEYKHLGGNIDVKAGMGKELATRQGQAMSTFRQLSKRVFKNEQLKTETRSNLAQALVVSRLTYNIAVWPQLNKSMNKKLSKAVMNIHRGIHGGWNPKNPDHNLTDGQVLSKAMAPTADELKRTARLRYFGRLHRSGPLMLWALLKQEDAYPNSWLAMAWEDVRWFKGLLQAERTLPEVHEKQEWQELIEKMPASQWNAAVRRAQEIATIKRRNYVEQQEWQRGFREQLEHAGLQVQVHGDKCEDQQEARLGYKCDKCPRMFESLQKVSVHLYKIHHVKSEARKFAAGSSCMCCLKQYHTRPRLIQHLLCRQTGCLQMMRASMQPLSEEDAEQLDKEDREVINRDKQRGQRSREHRLPFVQLHGPMIRSQL
;
A
#
# COMPACT_ATOMS: atom_id res chain seq x y z
N MET A 1 -1.96 -11.08 38.93
CA MET A 1 -2.44 -12.47 38.83
C MET A 1 -2.19 -12.92 37.40
N GLU A 2 -1.51 -14.05 37.19
CA GLU A 2 -1.07 -14.53 35.88
C GLU A 2 -1.79 -15.84 35.59
N TYR A 3 -2.59 -15.87 34.51
CA TYR A 3 -3.36 -17.06 34.14
C TYR A 3 -2.98 -17.49 32.72
N LYS A 4 -2.54 -18.75 32.60
CA LYS A 4 -2.24 -19.39 31.33
C LYS A 4 -3.41 -20.30 30.97
N HIS A 5 -4.13 -19.97 29.89
CA HIS A 5 -5.28 -20.76 29.43
C HIS A 5 -5.12 -21.15 27.97
N LEU A 6 -5.30 -22.45 27.67
CA LEU A 6 -5.20 -23.01 26.31
C LEU A 6 -3.93 -22.55 25.56
N GLY A 7 -2.84 -22.40 26.31
CA GLY A 7 -1.52 -22.03 25.80
C GLY A 7 -1.25 -20.53 25.68
N GLY A 8 -2.22 -19.62 25.92
CA GLY A 8 -2.03 -18.16 25.92
C GLY A 8 -1.99 -17.56 27.32
N ASN A 9 -1.20 -16.51 27.51
CA ASN A 9 -1.14 -15.73 28.75
C ASN A 9 -2.18 -14.61 28.73
N ILE A 10 -3.09 -14.62 29.71
CA ILE A 10 -4.09 -13.57 29.89
C ILE A 10 -3.62 -12.68 31.04
N ASP A 11 -3.37 -11.41 30.74
CA ASP A 11 -3.11 -10.37 31.74
C ASP A 11 -4.43 -9.72 32.16
N VAL A 12 -4.49 -9.14 33.36
CA VAL A 12 -5.67 -8.44 33.92
C VAL A 12 -6.10 -7.26 33.04
N LYS A 13 -5.17 -6.69 32.25
CA LYS A 13 -5.43 -5.66 31.23
C LYS A 13 -5.63 -6.22 29.81
N ALA A 14 -5.76 -7.54 29.66
CA ALA A 14 -5.78 -8.25 28.38
C ALA A 14 -4.61 -7.86 27.45
N GLY A 15 -3.46 -7.48 28.02
CA GLY A 15 -2.33 -6.94 27.28
C GLY A 15 -1.52 -8.01 26.57
N MET A 16 -1.38 -7.90 25.24
CA MET A 16 -0.61 -8.85 24.41
C MET A 16 0.91 -8.79 24.60
N GLY A 17 1.43 -7.91 25.46
CA GLY A 17 2.87 -7.68 25.61
C GLY A 17 3.64 -8.91 26.13
N LYS A 18 3.13 -9.53 27.20
CA LYS A 18 3.74 -10.74 27.80
C LYS A 18 3.60 -11.95 26.89
N GLU A 19 2.43 -12.13 26.28
CA GLU A 19 2.19 -13.18 25.29
C GLU A 19 3.19 -13.08 24.14
N LEU A 20 3.33 -11.89 23.55
CA LEU A 20 4.27 -11.65 22.45
C LEU A 20 5.73 -11.95 22.86
N ALA A 21 6.15 -11.51 24.05
CA ALA A 21 7.49 -11.80 24.57
C ALA A 21 7.73 -13.30 24.77
N THR A 22 6.73 -14.02 25.28
CA THR A 22 6.77 -15.47 25.49
C THR A 22 6.90 -16.21 24.16
N ARG A 23 6.07 -15.85 23.16
CA ARG A 23 6.12 -16.43 21.80
C ARG A 23 7.44 -16.14 21.10
N GLN A 24 7.95 -14.92 21.24
CA GLN A 24 9.27 -14.55 20.73
C GLN A 24 10.37 -15.40 21.38
N GLY A 25 10.33 -15.60 22.70
CA GLY A 25 11.27 -16.46 23.41
C GLY A 25 11.23 -17.91 22.92
N GLN A 26 10.04 -18.48 22.77
CA GLN A 26 9.85 -19.84 22.23
C GLN A 26 10.40 -19.99 20.82
N ALA A 27 10.06 -19.05 19.92
CA ALA A 27 10.55 -19.04 18.55
C ALA A 27 12.08 -18.96 18.50
N MET A 28 12.68 -18.00 19.21
CA MET A 28 14.14 -17.81 19.19
C MET A 28 14.89 -18.96 19.87
N SER A 29 14.31 -19.62 20.87
CA SER A 29 14.86 -20.85 21.45
C SER A 29 14.97 -21.95 20.38
N THR A 30 13.88 -22.21 19.65
CA THR A 30 13.88 -23.17 18.53
C THR A 30 14.86 -22.76 17.43
N PHE A 31 14.91 -21.47 17.09
CA PHE A 31 15.88 -20.97 16.11
C PHE A 31 17.31 -21.32 16.51
N ARG A 32 17.68 -21.05 17.77
CA ARG A 32 19.04 -21.32 18.28
C ARG A 32 19.38 -22.80 18.29
N GLN A 33 18.44 -23.65 18.71
CA GLN A 33 18.63 -25.11 18.75
C GLN A 33 18.96 -25.70 17.37
N LEU A 34 18.30 -25.20 16.32
CA LEU A 34 18.50 -25.68 14.95
C LEU A 34 19.45 -24.79 14.13
N SER A 35 20.04 -23.76 14.73
CA SER A 35 20.77 -22.71 14.00
C SER A 35 21.94 -23.27 13.21
N LYS A 36 22.84 -24.03 13.85
CA LYS A 36 24.04 -24.58 13.20
C LYS A 36 23.71 -25.62 12.12
N ARG A 37 22.70 -26.47 12.36
CA ARG A 37 22.39 -27.62 11.49
C ARG A 37 21.51 -27.23 10.30
N VAL A 38 20.63 -26.25 10.48
CA VAL A 38 19.61 -25.87 9.49
C VAL A 38 19.78 -24.41 9.07
N PHE A 39 19.54 -23.46 9.97
CA PHE A 39 19.32 -22.06 9.57
C PHE A 39 20.59 -21.31 9.12
N LYS A 40 21.75 -21.68 9.65
CA LYS A 40 23.08 -21.14 9.27
C LYS A 40 23.89 -22.12 8.42
N ASN A 41 23.32 -23.26 8.04
CA ASN A 41 24.01 -24.23 7.21
C ASN A 41 23.99 -23.77 5.74
N GLU A 42 25.12 -23.28 5.25
CA GLU A 42 25.26 -22.76 3.87
C GLU A 42 25.16 -23.85 2.80
N GLN A 43 25.27 -25.13 3.16
CA GLN A 43 25.00 -26.24 2.23
C GLN A 43 23.50 -26.34 1.86
N LEU A 44 22.62 -25.75 2.66
CA LEU A 44 21.19 -25.68 2.36
C LEU A 44 20.87 -24.38 1.63
N LYS A 45 20.13 -24.50 0.51
CA LYS A 45 19.58 -23.34 -0.20
C LYS A 45 18.83 -22.43 0.77
N THR A 46 19.02 -21.13 0.61
CA THR A 46 18.40 -20.11 1.47
C THR A 46 16.88 -20.24 1.51
N GLU A 47 16.25 -20.54 0.38
CA GLU A 47 14.81 -20.82 0.29
C GLU A 47 14.39 -22.00 1.18
N THR A 48 15.12 -23.12 1.15
CA THR A 48 14.87 -24.28 2.02
C THR A 48 14.98 -23.91 3.49
N ARG A 49 16.01 -23.12 3.86
CA ARG A 49 16.19 -22.64 5.23
C ARG A 49 15.05 -21.72 5.68
N SER A 50 14.59 -20.82 4.81
CA SER A 50 13.44 -19.95 5.04
C SER A 50 12.14 -20.75 5.20
N ASN A 51 11.89 -21.74 4.35
CA ASN A 51 10.70 -22.61 4.45
C ASN A 51 10.68 -23.40 5.76
N LEU A 52 11.83 -23.95 6.18
CA LEU A 52 11.96 -24.64 7.47
C LEU A 52 11.78 -23.68 8.65
N ALA A 53 12.30 -22.45 8.56
CA ALA A 53 12.11 -21.44 9.58
C ALA A 53 10.64 -21.03 9.68
N GLN A 54 9.93 -20.91 8.56
CA GLN A 54 8.51 -20.62 8.53
C GLN A 54 7.70 -21.73 9.23
N ALA A 55 8.03 -22.99 8.94
CA ALA A 55 7.34 -24.15 9.50
C ALA A 55 7.63 -24.39 10.99
N LEU A 56 8.86 -24.14 11.45
CA LEU A 56 9.30 -24.50 12.81
C LEU A 56 9.42 -23.31 13.76
N VAL A 57 9.87 -22.16 13.29
CA VAL A 57 10.18 -21.01 14.14
C VAL A 57 9.03 -20.01 14.11
N VAL A 58 8.61 -19.59 12.90
CA VAL A 58 7.53 -18.61 12.74
C VAL A 58 6.18 -19.18 13.19
N SER A 59 5.94 -20.47 13.03
CA SER A 59 4.73 -21.14 13.56
C SER A 59 4.59 -21.04 15.08
N ARG A 60 5.71 -21.05 15.83
CA ARG A 60 5.72 -20.83 17.28
C ARG A 60 5.46 -19.36 17.63
N LEU A 61 6.04 -18.44 16.86
CA LEU A 61 5.82 -17.01 17.02
C LEU A 61 4.35 -16.62 16.74
N THR A 62 3.74 -17.26 15.75
CA THR A 62 2.40 -16.95 15.24
C THR A 62 1.31 -17.88 15.76
N TYR A 63 1.59 -18.68 16.80
CA TYR A 63 0.60 -19.55 17.42
C TYR A 63 -0.60 -18.73 17.92
N ASN A 64 -1.81 -19.13 17.52
CA ASN A 64 -3.08 -18.43 17.78
C ASN A 64 -3.15 -16.96 17.33
N ILE A 65 -2.26 -16.51 16.44
CA ILE A 65 -2.24 -15.11 15.97
C ILE A 65 -3.57 -14.65 15.34
N ALA A 66 -4.38 -15.58 14.83
CA ALA A 66 -5.67 -15.30 14.20
C ALA A 66 -6.70 -14.67 15.15
N VAL A 67 -6.59 -14.95 16.46
CA VAL A 67 -7.54 -14.48 17.49
C VAL A 67 -6.96 -13.38 18.37
N TRP A 68 -5.77 -12.87 18.04
CA TRP A 68 -5.18 -11.78 18.81
C TRP A 68 -6.00 -10.49 18.64
N PRO A 69 -6.17 -9.70 19.72
CA PRO A 69 -6.80 -8.39 19.63
C PRO A 69 -5.92 -7.43 18.86
N GLN A 70 -6.45 -6.23 18.57
CA GLN A 70 -5.68 -5.21 17.88
C GLN A 70 -4.41 -4.85 18.67
N LEU A 71 -3.25 -5.03 18.02
CA LEU A 71 -1.97 -4.68 18.61
C LEU A 71 -1.75 -3.17 18.46
N ASN A 72 -1.24 -2.52 19.52
CA ASN A 72 -0.80 -1.13 19.40
C ASN A 72 0.50 -1.00 18.57
N LYS A 73 0.89 0.23 18.23
CA LYS A 73 2.09 0.51 17.41
C LYS A 73 3.36 -0.14 17.95
N SER A 74 3.57 -0.09 19.27
CA SER A 74 4.75 -0.67 19.93
C SER A 74 4.77 -2.20 19.82
N MET A 75 3.63 -2.85 20.03
CA MET A 75 3.49 -4.31 19.90
C MET A 75 3.65 -4.78 18.45
N ASN A 76 3.08 -4.06 17.48
CA ASN A 76 3.32 -4.34 16.06
C ASN A 76 4.81 -4.23 15.72
N LYS A 77 5.50 -3.19 16.18
CA LYS A 77 6.95 -3.03 15.96
C LYS A 77 7.75 -4.20 16.58
N LYS A 78 7.37 -4.66 17.78
CA LYS A 78 8.00 -5.83 18.42
C LYS A 78 7.79 -7.11 17.59
N LEU A 79 6.57 -7.37 17.12
CA LEU A 79 6.28 -8.54 16.29
C LEU A 79 7.04 -8.48 14.95
N SER A 80 7.03 -7.34 14.26
CA SER A 80 7.79 -7.14 13.03
C SER A 80 9.29 -7.38 13.26
N LYS A 81 9.86 -6.82 14.34
CA LYS A 81 11.26 -7.06 14.71
C LYS A 81 11.55 -8.54 14.98
N ALA A 82 10.63 -9.26 15.63
CA ALA A 82 10.79 -10.69 15.89
C ALA A 82 10.82 -11.50 14.59
N VAL A 83 9.89 -11.24 13.66
CA VAL A 83 9.88 -11.86 12.32
C VAL A 83 11.17 -11.53 11.56
N MET A 84 11.57 -10.25 11.55
CA MET A 84 12.80 -9.82 10.87
C MET A 84 14.05 -10.46 11.45
N ASN A 85 14.15 -10.60 12.77
CA ASN A 85 15.30 -11.24 13.41
C ASN A 85 15.47 -12.69 12.94
N ILE A 86 14.36 -13.43 12.78
CA ILE A 86 14.40 -14.82 12.27
C ILE A 86 15.01 -14.84 10.87
N HIS A 87 14.49 -14.02 9.94
CA HIS A 87 14.97 -14.00 8.56
C HIS A 87 16.40 -13.45 8.45
N ARG A 88 16.73 -12.37 9.17
CA ARG A 88 18.11 -11.86 9.23
C ARG A 88 19.09 -12.90 9.75
N GLY A 89 18.67 -13.75 10.70
CA GLY A 89 19.48 -14.85 11.19
C GLY A 89 19.81 -15.91 10.13
N ILE A 90 18.92 -16.13 9.15
CA ILE A 90 19.10 -17.06 8.03
C ILE A 90 20.05 -16.49 6.98
N HIS A 91 19.91 -15.20 6.67
CA HIS A 91 20.75 -14.47 5.72
C HIS A 91 22.09 -14.00 6.31
N GLY A 92 22.42 -14.39 7.55
CA GLY A 92 23.68 -14.00 8.19
C GLY A 92 23.76 -12.52 8.55
N GLY A 93 22.65 -11.77 8.49
CA GLY A 93 22.59 -10.34 8.79
C GLY A 93 22.87 -9.99 10.27
N TRP A 94 23.05 -10.98 11.15
CA TRP A 94 23.57 -10.76 12.50
C TRP A 94 25.09 -10.60 12.57
N ASN A 95 25.81 -10.98 11.51
CA ASN A 95 27.26 -10.83 11.43
C ASN A 95 27.58 -9.53 10.68
N PRO A 96 28.20 -8.52 11.32
CA PRO A 96 28.57 -7.27 10.67
C PRO A 96 29.50 -7.43 9.45
N LYS A 97 30.24 -8.55 9.38
CA LYS A 97 31.12 -8.87 8.25
C LYS A 97 30.40 -9.49 7.06
N ASN A 98 29.12 -9.85 7.21
CA ASN A 98 28.35 -10.44 6.12
C ASN A 98 27.88 -9.32 5.16
N PRO A 99 28.05 -9.49 3.83
CA PRO A 99 27.54 -8.52 2.84
C PRO A 99 26.06 -8.19 3.01
N ASP A 100 25.26 -9.14 3.49
CA ASP A 100 23.82 -9.01 3.71
C ASP A 100 23.45 -8.34 5.06
N HIS A 101 24.44 -7.90 5.88
CA HIS A 101 24.18 -7.20 7.14
C HIS A 101 23.36 -5.92 6.96
N ASN A 102 23.71 -5.14 5.93
CA ASN A 102 23.13 -3.82 5.66
C ASN A 102 21.87 -3.89 4.79
N LEU A 103 21.33 -5.08 4.53
CA LEU A 103 20.05 -5.19 3.84
C LEU A 103 18.95 -4.53 4.67
N THR A 104 18.12 -3.74 4.01
CA THR A 104 16.85 -3.23 4.55
C THR A 104 15.88 -4.38 4.84
N ASP A 105 14.88 -4.13 5.69
CA ASP A 105 13.87 -5.15 6.01
C ASP A 105 13.14 -5.65 4.75
N GLY A 106 12.87 -4.74 3.79
CA GLY A 106 12.27 -5.09 2.51
C GLY A 106 13.13 -6.05 1.68
N GLN A 107 14.43 -5.77 1.57
CA GLN A 107 15.39 -6.63 0.86
C GLN A 107 15.52 -8.01 1.52
N VAL A 108 15.63 -8.07 2.85
CA VAL A 108 15.71 -9.34 3.58
C VAL A 108 14.49 -10.20 3.31
N LEU A 109 13.28 -9.64 3.42
CA LEU A 109 12.06 -10.42 3.20
C LEU A 109 11.85 -10.78 1.71
N SER A 110 12.29 -9.91 0.79
CA SER A 110 12.27 -10.18 -0.66
C SER A 110 13.17 -11.38 -1.00
N LYS A 111 14.44 -11.37 -0.53
CA LYS A 111 15.36 -12.49 -0.69
C LYS A 111 14.85 -13.77 -0.01
N ALA A 112 14.15 -13.66 1.11
CA ALA A 112 13.61 -14.81 1.84
C ALA A 112 12.32 -15.37 1.23
N MET A 113 11.68 -14.68 0.27
CA MET A 113 10.31 -14.94 -0.19
C MET A 113 9.34 -15.12 0.99
N ALA A 114 9.55 -14.34 2.05
CA ALA A 114 8.86 -14.51 3.32
C ALA A 114 7.80 -13.41 3.54
N PRO A 115 6.67 -13.75 4.18
CA PRO A 115 5.63 -12.79 4.48
C PRO A 115 6.04 -11.82 5.60
N THR A 116 5.46 -10.62 5.60
CA THR A 116 5.60 -9.69 6.73
C THR A 116 4.81 -10.18 7.95
N ALA A 117 5.10 -9.62 9.12
CA ALA A 117 4.28 -9.82 10.31
C ALA A 117 2.81 -9.44 10.08
N ASP A 118 2.54 -8.41 9.26
CA ASP A 118 1.19 -8.00 8.94
C ASP A 118 0.48 -9.03 8.06
N GLU A 119 1.11 -9.43 6.95
CA GLU A 119 0.62 -10.48 6.05
C GLU A 119 0.34 -11.78 6.81
N LEU A 120 1.19 -12.17 7.77
CA LEU A 120 0.98 -13.33 8.63
C LEU A 120 -0.28 -13.21 9.50
N LYS A 121 -0.50 -12.07 10.18
CA LYS A 121 -1.72 -11.82 10.96
C LYS A 121 -2.96 -11.91 10.07
N ARG A 122 -2.97 -11.19 8.94
CA ARG A 122 -4.12 -11.12 8.03
C ARG A 122 -4.49 -12.50 7.49
N THR A 123 -3.49 -13.22 7.02
CA THR A 123 -3.67 -14.56 6.45
C THR A 123 -4.21 -15.54 7.50
N ALA A 124 -3.70 -15.50 8.73
CA ALA A 124 -4.19 -16.35 9.81
C ALA A 124 -5.65 -15.99 10.19
N ARG A 125 -5.96 -14.69 10.31
CA ARG A 125 -7.29 -14.20 10.64
C ARG A 125 -8.32 -14.51 9.55
N LEU A 126 -7.98 -14.36 8.27
CA LEU A 126 -8.84 -14.75 7.15
C LEU A 126 -9.14 -16.25 7.11
N ARG A 127 -8.15 -17.11 7.40
CA ARG A 127 -8.38 -18.56 7.52
C ARG A 127 -9.35 -18.86 8.67
N TYR A 128 -9.17 -18.21 9.81
CA TYR A 128 -10.07 -18.37 10.96
C TYR A 128 -11.47 -17.82 10.67
N PHE A 129 -11.57 -16.65 10.03
CA PHE A 129 -12.83 -16.03 9.62
C PHE A 129 -13.66 -16.95 8.73
N GLY A 130 -13.02 -17.60 7.75
CA GLY A 130 -13.68 -18.62 6.94
C GLY A 130 -14.21 -19.81 7.75
N ARG A 131 -13.47 -20.28 8.77
CA ARG A 131 -13.95 -21.34 9.68
C ARG A 131 -15.10 -20.86 10.56
N LEU A 132 -15.03 -19.62 11.02
CA LEU A 132 -16.04 -19.00 11.87
C LEU A 132 -17.39 -18.89 11.16
N HIS A 133 -17.40 -18.52 9.87
CA HIS A 133 -18.63 -18.50 9.07
C HIS A 133 -19.24 -19.89 8.87
N ARG A 134 -18.42 -20.91 8.60
CA ARG A 134 -18.93 -22.27 8.32
C ARG A 134 -19.33 -23.08 9.55
N SER A 135 -18.70 -22.83 10.69
CA SER A 135 -18.79 -23.72 11.87
C SER A 135 -18.68 -23.00 13.21
N GLY A 136 -18.73 -21.65 13.20
CA GLY A 136 -18.64 -20.85 14.42
C GLY A 136 -19.87 -21.03 15.31
N PRO A 137 -19.70 -21.30 16.62
CA PRO A 137 -20.82 -21.38 17.55
C PRO A 137 -21.64 -20.07 17.58
N LEU A 138 -22.96 -20.17 17.68
CA LEU A 138 -23.85 -18.99 17.74
C LEU A 138 -23.48 -18.04 18.88
N MET A 139 -23.09 -18.59 20.03
CA MET A 139 -22.65 -17.80 21.19
C MET A 139 -21.41 -16.93 20.87
N LEU A 140 -20.44 -17.48 20.14
CA LEU A 140 -19.25 -16.73 19.74
C LEU A 140 -19.61 -15.61 18.77
N TRP A 141 -20.52 -15.87 17.83
CA TRP A 141 -21.03 -14.83 16.93
C TRP A 141 -21.79 -13.73 17.67
N ALA A 142 -22.57 -14.07 18.70
CA ALA A 142 -23.26 -13.09 19.53
C ALA A 142 -22.26 -12.17 20.24
N LEU A 143 -21.21 -12.73 20.85
CA LEU A 143 -20.14 -11.96 21.50
C LEU A 143 -19.40 -11.05 20.52
N LEU A 144 -19.01 -11.59 19.36
CA LEU A 144 -18.29 -10.81 18.33
C LEU A 144 -19.14 -9.65 17.79
N LYS A 145 -20.44 -9.87 17.57
CA LYS A 145 -21.37 -8.83 17.13
C LYS A 145 -21.58 -7.76 18.20
N GLN A 146 -21.62 -8.14 19.48
CA GLN A 146 -21.69 -7.18 20.59
C GLN A 146 -20.43 -6.30 20.64
N GLU A 147 -19.26 -6.86 20.35
CA GLU A 147 -18.01 -6.09 20.26
C GLU A 147 -17.90 -5.23 18.99
N ASP A 148 -18.67 -5.51 17.92
CA ASP A 148 -18.58 -4.77 16.64
C ASP A 148 -18.97 -3.29 16.77
N ALA A 149 -19.57 -2.88 17.90
CA ALA A 149 -19.79 -1.49 18.25
C ALA A 149 -18.48 -0.68 18.41
N TYR A 150 -17.35 -1.35 18.65
CA TYR A 150 -16.04 -0.72 18.83
C TYR A 150 -15.23 -0.72 17.52
N PRO A 151 -14.62 0.42 17.12
CA PRO A 151 -13.83 0.50 15.88
C PRO A 151 -12.64 -0.46 15.81
N ASN A 152 -12.14 -0.90 16.97
CA ASN A 152 -10.98 -1.79 17.09
C ASN A 152 -11.38 -3.24 17.39
N SER A 153 -12.64 -3.60 17.14
CA SER A 153 -13.17 -4.95 17.33
C SER A 153 -12.43 -5.97 16.46
N TRP A 154 -12.50 -7.24 16.85
CA TRP A 154 -11.93 -8.30 16.04
C TRP A 154 -12.60 -8.40 14.65
N LEU A 155 -13.92 -8.16 14.57
CA LEU A 155 -14.65 -8.14 13.31
C LEU A 155 -14.23 -6.98 12.41
N ALA A 156 -14.01 -5.78 12.95
CA ALA A 156 -13.50 -4.64 12.18
C ALA A 156 -12.15 -4.99 11.54
N MET A 157 -11.24 -5.61 12.29
CA MET A 157 -9.97 -6.09 11.75
C MET A 157 -10.13 -7.19 10.70
N ALA A 158 -11.08 -8.11 10.86
CA ALA A 158 -11.35 -9.15 9.87
C ALA A 158 -11.87 -8.55 8.55
N TRP A 159 -12.74 -7.54 8.60
CA TRP A 159 -13.22 -6.83 7.42
C TRP A 159 -12.15 -5.98 6.73
N GLU A 160 -11.21 -5.40 7.50
CA GLU A 160 -10.00 -4.80 6.90
C GLU A 160 -9.15 -5.82 6.15
N ASP A 161 -9.05 -7.05 6.66
CA ASP A 161 -8.34 -8.11 5.96
C ASP A 161 -9.09 -8.60 4.72
N VAL A 162 -10.43 -8.61 4.74
CA VAL A 162 -11.25 -8.88 3.55
C VAL A 162 -11.01 -7.82 2.48
N ARG A 163 -10.89 -6.54 2.87
CA ARG A 163 -10.51 -5.45 1.95
C ARG A 163 -9.12 -5.68 1.34
N TRP A 164 -8.14 -6.04 2.16
CA TRP A 164 -6.79 -6.38 1.70
C TRP A 164 -6.79 -7.58 0.75
N PHE A 165 -7.53 -8.63 1.10
CA PHE A 165 -7.71 -9.84 0.31
C PHE A 165 -8.35 -9.56 -1.06
N LYS A 166 -9.45 -8.78 -1.09
CA LYS A 166 -10.10 -8.33 -2.33
C LYS A 166 -9.14 -7.56 -3.21
N GLY A 167 -8.41 -6.58 -2.66
CA GLY A 167 -7.47 -5.76 -3.43
C GLY A 167 -6.33 -6.56 -4.09
N LEU A 168 -6.01 -7.74 -3.56
CA LEU A 168 -5.01 -8.64 -4.14
C LEU A 168 -5.58 -9.56 -5.22
N LEU A 169 -6.81 -10.04 -5.04
CA LEU A 169 -7.42 -11.03 -5.94
C LEU A 169 -8.39 -10.45 -6.98
N GLN A 170 -8.72 -9.16 -6.92
CA GLN A 170 -9.67 -8.52 -7.85
C GLN A 170 -9.30 -8.65 -9.33
N ALA A 171 -8.03 -8.89 -9.66
CA ALA A 171 -7.58 -9.13 -11.03
C ALA A 171 -7.81 -10.59 -11.49
N GLU A 172 -7.90 -11.53 -10.55
CA GLU A 172 -8.07 -12.97 -10.82
C GLU A 172 -9.51 -13.44 -10.60
N ARG A 173 -10.31 -12.71 -9.80
CA ARG A 173 -11.64 -13.12 -9.36
C ARG A 173 -12.58 -11.93 -9.17
N THR A 174 -13.82 -12.11 -9.58
CA THR A 174 -14.93 -11.22 -9.18
C THR A 174 -15.27 -11.51 -7.71
N LEU A 175 -15.11 -10.52 -6.85
CA LEU A 175 -15.38 -10.60 -5.42
C LEU A 175 -16.35 -9.48 -5.03
N PRO A 176 -17.30 -9.73 -4.11
CA PRO A 176 -18.25 -8.70 -3.66
C PRO A 176 -17.54 -7.48 -3.10
N GLU A 177 -18.21 -6.33 -3.12
CA GLU A 177 -17.69 -5.16 -2.44
C GLU A 177 -17.64 -5.39 -0.92
N VAL A 178 -16.65 -4.78 -0.26
CA VAL A 178 -16.38 -5.07 1.16
C VAL A 178 -17.55 -4.68 2.07
N HIS A 179 -18.38 -3.71 1.63
CA HIS A 179 -19.56 -3.28 2.37
C HIS A 179 -20.75 -4.22 2.22
N GLU A 180 -20.74 -5.10 1.21
CA GLU A 180 -21.77 -6.14 0.96
C GLU A 180 -21.52 -7.35 1.87
N LYS A 181 -21.65 -7.14 3.20
CA LYS A 181 -21.33 -8.16 4.21
C LYS A 181 -22.10 -9.47 4.01
N GLN A 182 -23.34 -9.42 3.53
CA GLN A 182 -24.18 -10.59 3.26
C GLN A 182 -23.65 -11.42 2.07
N GLU A 183 -23.24 -10.78 0.99
CA GLU A 183 -22.68 -11.49 -0.17
C GLU A 183 -21.36 -12.18 0.18
N TRP A 184 -20.53 -11.54 1.00
CA TRP A 184 -19.33 -12.16 1.55
C TRP A 184 -19.64 -13.36 2.44
N GLN A 185 -20.68 -13.27 3.29
CA GLN A 185 -21.14 -14.39 4.12
C GLN A 185 -21.52 -15.59 3.25
N GLU A 186 -22.41 -15.37 2.28
CA GLU A 186 -22.84 -16.42 1.36
C GLU A 186 -21.67 -17.03 0.58
N LEU A 187 -20.75 -16.19 0.08
CA LEU A 187 -19.58 -16.65 -0.64
C LEU A 187 -18.68 -17.53 0.24
N ILE A 188 -18.43 -17.13 1.49
CA ILE A 188 -17.58 -17.88 2.42
C ILE A 188 -18.23 -19.20 2.85
N GLU A 189 -19.55 -19.19 3.07
CA GLU A 189 -20.31 -20.36 3.50
C GLU A 189 -20.44 -21.40 2.37
N LYS A 190 -20.71 -20.95 1.14
CA LYS A 190 -20.84 -21.81 -0.05
C LYS A 190 -19.48 -22.29 -0.56
N MET A 191 -18.39 -21.56 -0.33
CA MET A 191 -17.06 -21.94 -0.80
C MET A 191 -16.44 -23.04 0.09
N PRO A 192 -15.95 -24.16 -0.49
CA PRO A 192 -15.26 -25.20 0.26
C PRO A 192 -14.05 -24.65 1.03
N ALA A 193 -13.82 -25.17 2.24
CA ALA A 193 -12.73 -24.71 3.10
C ALA A 193 -11.35 -24.83 2.45
N SER A 194 -11.13 -25.85 1.62
CA SER A 194 -9.89 -26.02 0.84
C SER A 194 -9.69 -24.88 -0.16
N GLN A 195 -10.73 -24.50 -0.90
CA GLN A 195 -10.68 -23.40 -1.87
C GLN A 195 -10.49 -22.05 -1.18
N TRP A 196 -11.18 -21.80 -0.07
CA TRP A 196 -10.98 -20.59 0.72
C TRP A 196 -9.53 -20.47 1.23
N ASN A 197 -9.00 -21.55 1.81
CA ASN A 197 -7.63 -21.56 2.32
C ASN A 197 -6.58 -21.43 1.20
N ALA A 198 -6.86 -21.98 0.02
CA ALA A 198 -6.04 -21.81 -1.17
C ALA A 198 -6.07 -20.36 -1.67
N ALA A 199 -7.23 -19.72 -1.73
CA ALA A 199 -7.35 -18.31 -2.09
C ALA A 199 -6.61 -17.40 -1.10
N VAL A 200 -6.73 -17.66 0.21
CA VAL A 200 -6.00 -16.90 1.24
C VAL A 200 -4.50 -17.10 1.13
N ARG A 201 -4.02 -18.32 0.81
CA ARG A 201 -2.61 -18.56 0.50
C ARG A 201 -2.17 -17.80 -0.74
N ARG A 202 -2.98 -17.82 -1.80
CA ARG A 202 -2.72 -17.10 -3.05
C ARG A 202 -2.60 -15.60 -2.83
N ALA A 203 -3.47 -15.01 -2.01
CA ALA A 203 -3.37 -13.59 -1.64
C ALA A 203 -2.04 -13.28 -0.94
N GLN A 204 -1.61 -14.12 0.00
CA GLN A 204 -0.31 -13.97 0.66
C GLN A 204 0.88 -14.06 -0.32
N GLU A 205 0.82 -14.98 -1.29
CA GLU A 205 1.82 -15.10 -2.34
C GLU A 205 1.88 -13.85 -3.22
N ILE A 206 0.73 -13.35 -3.68
CA ILE A 206 0.64 -12.12 -4.48
C ILE A 206 1.21 -10.94 -3.68
N ALA A 207 0.88 -10.80 -2.40
CA ALA A 207 1.42 -9.74 -1.55
C ALA A 207 2.96 -9.82 -1.44
N THR A 208 3.49 -11.04 -1.26
CA THR A 208 4.93 -11.29 -1.19
C THR A 208 5.62 -10.93 -2.51
N ILE A 209 5.04 -11.33 -3.65
CA ILE A 209 5.56 -11.03 -4.99
C ILE A 209 5.51 -9.53 -5.29
N LYS A 210 4.37 -8.87 -5.03
CA LYS A 210 4.24 -7.42 -5.26
C LYS A 210 5.30 -6.63 -4.48
N ARG A 211 5.53 -7.01 -3.22
CA ARG A 211 6.57 -6.40 -2.39
C ARG A 211 7.97 -6.68 -2.91
N ARG A 212 8.26 -7.89 -3.37
CA ARG A 212 9.52 -8.23 -4.02
C ARG A 212 9.77 -7.38 -5.26
N ASN A 213 8.79 -7.32 -6.17
CA ASN A 213 8.90 -6.53 -7.40
C ASN A 213 9.14 -5.06 -7.09
N TYR A 214 8.46 -4.51 -6.07
CA TYR A 214 8.68 -3.14 -5.62
C TYR A 214 10.12 -2.91 -5.12
N VAL A 215 10.66 -3.84 -4.31
CA VAL A 215 12.05 -3.73 -3.83
C VAL A 215 13.05 -3.87 -4.97
N GLU A 216 12.88 -4.86 -5.85
CA GLU A 216 13.73 -5.06 -7.03
C GLU A 216 13.71 -3.84 -7.95
N GLN A 217 12.54 -3.25 -8.17
CA GLN A 217 12.38 -2.01 -8.93
C GLN A 217 13.16 -0.86 -8.29
N GLN A 218 13.08 -0.69 -6.96
CA GLN A 218 13.85 0.35 -6.28
C GLN A 218 15.37 0.11 -6.35
N GLU A 219 15.81 -1.13 -6.23
CA GLU A 219 17.23 -1.50 -6.38
C GLU A 219 17.73 -1.21 -7.80
N TRP A 220 16.94 -1.58 -8.81
CA TRP A 220 17.25 -1.31 -10.21
C TRP A 220 17.30 0.20 -10.47
N GLN A 221 16.31 0.97 -10.00
CA GLN A 221 16.31 2.43 -10.13
C GLN A 221 17.53 3.06 -9.44
N ARG A 222 17.93 2.56 -8.28
CA ARG A 222 19.15 3.02 -7.59
C ARG A 222 20.40 2.71 -8.41
N GLY A 223 20.59 1.47 -8.85
CA GLY A 223 21.78 1.09 -9.62
C GLY A 223 21.87 1.81 -10.97
N PHE A 224 20.74 2.00 -11.65
CA PHE A 224 20.68 2.76 -12.89
C PHE A 224 21.06 4.24 -12.68
N ARG A 225 20.59 4.86 -11.59
CA ARG A 225 21.00 6.23 -11.22
C ARG A 225 22.49 6.32 -10.95
N GLU A 226 23.04 5.40 -10.15
CA GLU A 226 24.48 5.38 -9.85
C GLU A 226 25.30 5.29 -11.15
N GLN A 227 24.88 4.47 -12.12
CA GLN A 227 25.53 4.39 -13.42
C GLN A 227 25.45 5.69 -14.23
N LEU A 228 24.30 6.35 -14.25
CA LEU A 228 24.13 7.64 -14.94
C LEU A 228 24.99 8.74 -14.31
N GLU A 229 25.05 8.79 -12.97
CA GLU A 229 25.90 9.73 -12.23
C GLU A 229 27.39 9.50 -12.52
N HIS A 230 27.84 8.24 -12.57
CA HIS A 230 29.22 7.90 -12.98
C HIS A 230 29.52 8.32 -14.43
N ALA A 231 28.52 8.32 -15.31
CA ALA A 231 28.63 8.83 -16.68
C ALA A 231 28.53 10.36 -16.79
N GLY A 232 28.45 11.09 -15.67
CA GLY A 232 28.40 12.55 -15.62
C GLY A 232 27.01 13.16 -15.85
N LEU A 233 25.95 12.34 -15.90
CA LEU A 233 24.57 12.82 -16.03
C LEU A 233 23.99 13.14 -14.64
N GLN A 234 23.58 14.39 -14.43
CA GLN A 234 22.89 14.79 -13.21
C GLN A 234 21.42 14.35 -13.24
N VAL A 235 21.12 13.21 -12.60
CA VAL A 235 19.74 12.74 -12.49
C VAL A 235 19.02 13.47 -11.35
N GLN A 236 18.23 14.48 -11.69
CA GLN A 236 17.35 15.13 -10.71
C GLN A 236 16.17 14.21 -10.39
N VAL A 237 16.25 13.55 -9.24
CA VAL A 237 15.12 12.77 -8.71
C VAL A 237 14.06 13.76 -8.19
N HIS A 238 12.99 13.95 -8.97
CA HIS A 238 11.75 14.50 -8.41
C HIS A 238 11.20 13.44 -7.44
N GLY A 239 11.51 13.60 -6.15
CA GLY A 239 11.29 12.57 -5.14
C GLY A 239 9.84 12.10 -5.06
N ASP A 240 9.62 10.83 -5.42
CA ASP A 240 8.50 10.02 -4.94
C ASP A 240 8.78 9.56 -3.50
N LYS A 241 8.92 10.51 -2.58
CA LYS A 241 8.64 10.23 -1.18
C LYS A 241 7.13 10.19 -1.01
N CYS A 242 6.54 9.03 -1.27
CA CYS A 242 5.29 8.65 -0.64
C CYS A 242 5.62 8.15 0.77
N GLU A 243 6.04 9.09 1.63
CA GLU A 243 5.98 8.90 3.07
C GLU A 243 4.75 9.64 3.56
N ASP A 244 3.85 8.89 4.18
CA ASP A 244 2.80 9.43 5.05
C ASP A 244 3.43 10.40 6.05
N GLN A 245 3.40 11.70 5.74
CA GLN A 245 3.76 12.77 6.66
C GLN A 245 2.54 13.66 6.85
N GLN A 246 1.64 13.19 7.71
CA GLN A 246 1.00 14.08 8.66
C GLN A 246 2.10 14.66 9.55
N GLU A 247 2.72 15.78 9.15
CA GLU A 247 3.58 16.53 10.07
C GLU A 247 3.56 18.04 9.77
N ALA A 248 3.30 18.78 10.85
CA ALA A 248 3.69 20.16 11.13
C ALA A 248 3.57 21.22 10.01
N ARG A 249 2.59 22.10 10.21
CA ARG A 249 2.40 23.39 9.54
C ARG A 249 3.66 24.27 9.68
N LEU A 250 4.55 24.23 8.70
CA LEU A 250 5.40 25.36 8.30
C LEU A 250 4.87 25.84 6.96
N GLY A 251 4.45 27.10 6.89
CA GLY A 251 3.82 27.66 5.70
C GLY A 251 4.66 27.51 4.43
N TYR A 252 4.00 27.41 3.28
CA TYR A 252 4.62 27.33 1.97
C TYR A 252 5.03 28.72 1.48
N LYS A 253 6.33 28.94 1.22
CA LYS A 253 6.86 30.20 0.68
C LYS A 253 6.71 30.29 -0.83
N CYS A 254 6.60 31.51 -1.36
CA CYS A 254 6.77 31.77 -2.78
C CYS A 254 8.26 31.83 -3.14
N ASP A 255 8.66 31.28 -4.28
CA ASP A 255 10.06 31.33 -4.73
C ASP A 255 10.45 32.67 -5.39
N LYS A 256 9.46 33.51 -5.70
CA LYS A 256 9.65 34.81 -6.39
C LYS A 256 9.42 36.03 -5.49
N CYS A 257 8.92 35.84 -4.27
CA CYS A 257 8.71 36.92 -3.31
C CYS A 257 8.68 36.38 -1.86
N PRO A 258 8.84 37.25 -0.84
CA PRO A 258 8.95 36.79 0.55
C PRO A 258 7.60 36.35 1.19
N ARG A 259 6.54 36.16 0.41
CA ARG A 259 5.21 35.80 0.95
C ARG A 259 5.12 34.32 1.32
N MET A 260 4.41 34.02 2.41
CA MET A 260 4.14 32.67 2.91
C MET A 260 2.63 32.38 2.92
N PHE A 261 2.28 31.12 2.70
CA PHE A 261 0.91 30.66 2.54
C PHE A 261 0.65 29.36 3.31
N GLU A 262 -0.59 29.14 3.72
CA GLU A 262 -0.99 27.95 4.50
C GLU A 262 -1.12 26.67 3.65
N SER A 263 -1.17 26.80 2.32
CA SER A 263 -1.29 25.65 1.41
C SER A 263 -0.61 25.91 0.06
N LEU A 264 -0.14 24.85 -0.59
CA LEU A 264 0.38 24.89 -1.97
C LEU A 264 -0.65 25.43 -2.97
N GLN A 265 -1.95 25.19 -2.73
CA GLN A 265 -3.02 25.75 -3.58
C GLN A 265 -3.02 27.29 -3.51
N LYS A 266 -2.87 27.86 -2.31
CA LYS A 266 -2.76 29.31 -2.13
C LYS A 266 -1.50 29.87 -2.79
N VAL A 267 -0.36 29.15 -2.72
CA VAL A 267 0.86 29.50 -3.46
C VAL A 267 0.62 29.50 -4.96
N SER A 268 -0.07 28.49 -5.51
CA SER A 268 -0.36 28.40 -6.94
C SER A 268 -1.26 29.54 -7.42
N VAL A 269 -2.29 29.91 -6.64
CA VAL A 269 -3.15 31.08 -6.95
C VAL A 269 -2.35 32.37 -6.89
N HIS A 270 -1.45 32.51 -5.93
CA HIS A 270 -0.56 33.67 -5.81
C HIS A 270 0.41 33.79 -6.99
N LEU A 271 1.06 32.68 -7.37
CA LEU A 271 1.95 32.59 -8.53
C LEU A 271 1.22 33.02 -9.82
N TYR A 272 -0.04 32.61 -9.98
CA TYR A 272 -0.85 33.03 -11.12
C TYR A 272 -1.23 34.52 -11.09
N LYS A 273 -1.71 35.03 -9.93
CA LYS A 273 -2.22 36.41 -9.83
C LYS A 273 -1.13 37.49 -9.79
N ILE A 274 -0.02 37.22 -9.12
CA ILE A 274 1.03 38.21 -8.84
C ILE A 274 2.23 38.03 -9.77
N HIS A 275 2.57 36.78 -10.10
CA HIS A 275 3.76 36.47 -10.89
C HIS A 275 3.43 35.99 -12.31
N HIS A 276 2.14 35.95 -12.69
CA HIS A 276 1.65 35.47 -13.99
C HIS A 276 2.16 34.07 -14.38
N VAL A 277 2.58 33.28 -13.40
CA VAL A 277 3.04 31.90 -13.61
C VAL A 277 1.82 31.01 -13.74
N LYS A 278 1.64 30.45 -14.92
CA LYS A 278 0.51 29.55 -15.24
C LYS A 278 0.99 28.10 -15.30
N SER A 279 0.11 27.19 -14.91
CA SER A 279 0.42 25.75 -14.78
C SER A 279 0.90 25.17 -16.11
N GLU A 280 1.92 24.31 -16.05
CA GLU A 280 2.43 23.56 -17.19
C GLU A 280 1.42 22.53 -17.71
N ALA A 281 0.49 22.06 -16.87
CA ALA A 281 -0.55 21.12 -17.28
C ALA A 281 -1.40 21.62 -18.47
N ARG A 282 -1.50 22.94 -18.65
CA ARG A 282 -2.20 23.57 -19.81
C ARG A 282 -1.57 23.22 -21.14
N LYS A 283 -0.25 22.98 -21.17
CA LYS A 283 0.50 22.61 -22.38
C LYS A 283 0.26 21.17 -22.81
N PHE A 284 -0.26 20.33 -21.91
CA PHE A 284 -0.56 18.92 -22.20
C PHE A 284 -2.06 18.68 -22.41
N ALA A 285 -2.89 19.71 -22.24
CA ALA A 285 -4.33 19.65 -22.44
C ALA A 285 -4.68 20.26 -23.81
N ALA A 286 -4.57 19.48 -24.89
CA ALA A 286 -4.97 19.94 -26.24
C ALA A 286 -6.49 19.93 -26.47
N GLY A 287 -7.25 19.24 -25.62
CA GLY A 287 -8.70 19.14 -25.72
C GLY A 287 -9.33 18.78 -24.39
N SER A 288 -10.42 18.01 -24.42
CA SER A 288 -11.18 17.61 -23.23
C SER A 288 -10.93 16.17 -22.77
N SER A 289 -10.22 15.35 -23.55
CA SER A 289 -9.90 13.96 -23.22
C SER A 289 -8.46 13.77 -22.76
N CYS A 290 -8.26 12.93 -21.75
CA CYS A 290 -6.91 12.54 -21.31
C CYS A 290 -6.41 11.37 -22.16
N MET A 291 -5.29 11.54 -22.84
CA MET A 291 -4.69 10.48 -23.67
C MET A 291 -4.01 9.35 -22.87
N CYS A 292 -3.78 9.55 -21.56
CA CYS A 292 -3.21 8.51 -20.71
C CYS A 292 -4.28 7.58 -20.13
N CYS A 293 -5.28 8.14 -19.45
CA CYS A 293 -6.36 7.35 -18.85
C CYS A 293 -7.57 7.14 -19.77
N LEU A 294 -7.57 7.76 -20.96
CA LEU A 294 -8.67 7.74 -21.93
C LEU A 294 -10.03 8.17 -21.35
N LYS A 295 -10.04 9.03 -20.32
CA LYS A 295 -11.27 9.62 -19.80
C LYS A 295 -11.59 10.94 -20.52
N GLN A 296 -12.85 11.11 -20.89
CA GLN A 296 -13.42 12.33 -21.42
C GLN A 296 -13.92 13.21 -20.28
N TYR A 297 -13.39 14.43 -20.19
CA TYR A 297 -13.71 15.43 -19.18
C TYR A 297 -14.69 16.49 -19.68
N HIS A 298 -15.11 16.42 -20.94
CA HIS A 298 -16.03 17.31 -21.66
C HIS A 298 -15.47 18.72 -21.90
N THR A 299 -14.66 19.25 -20.99
CA THR A 299 -13.99 20.54 -21.15
C THR A 299 -12.50 20.46 -20.85
N ARG A 300 -11.73 21.32 -21.53
CA ARG A 300 -10.28 21.44 -21.33
C ARG A 300 -9.90 21.88 -19.90
N PRO A 301 -10.63 22.82 -19.24
CA PRO A 301 -10.37 23.14 -17.83
C PRO A 301 -10.52 21.96 -16.87
N ARG A 302 -11.48 21.05 -17.11
CA ARG A 302 -11.64 19.82 -16.31
C ARG A 302 -10.50 18.84 -16.56
N LEU A 303 -10.01 18.75 -17.80
CA LEU A 303 -8.80 17.97 -18.11
C LEU A 303 -7.57 18.56 -17.38
N ILE A 304 -7.37 19.88 -17.40
CA ILE A 304 -6.25 20.54 -16.69
C ILE A 304 -6.31 20.23 -15.19
N GLN A 305 -7.49 20.28 -14.58
CA GLN A 305 -7.67 19.91 -13.16
C GLN A 305 -7.33 18.44 -12.90
N HIS A 306 -7.70 17.54 -13.81
CA HIS A 306 -7.32 16.13 -13.73
C HIS A 306 -5.80 15.95 -13.80
N LEU A 307 -5.12 16.61 -14.74
CA LEU A 307 -3.66 16.55 -14.88
C LEU A 307 -2.93 17.11 -13.65
N LEU A 308 -3.48 18.14 -13.01
CA LEU A 308 -2.97 18.67 -11.75
C LEU A 308 -3.17 17.72 -10.56
N CYS A 309 -4.06 16.73 -10.65
CA CYS A 309 -4.28 15.76 -9.60
C CYS A 309 -3.15 14.71 -9.59
N ARG A 310 -2.19 14.88 -8.66
CA ARG A 310 -1.00 14.02 -8.53
C ARG A 310 -1.34 12.53 -8.41
N GLN A 311 -2.45 12.17 -7.77
CA GLN A 311 -2.87 10.77 -7.59
C GLN A 311 -3.09 10.02 -8.91
N THR A 312 -3.31 10.74 -10.01
CA THR A 312 -3.59 10.14 -11.32
C THR A 312 -2.33 9.74 -12.09
N GLY A 313 -1.17 10.34 -11.76
CA GLY A 313 0.07 10.18 -12.53
C GLY A 313 0.01 10.64 -14.00
N CYS A 314 -1.14 11.13 -14.49
CA CYS A 314 -1.38 11.32 -15.92
C CYS A 314 -0.56 12.47 -16.51
N LEU A 315 -0.32 13.56 -15.77
CA LEU A 315 0.55 14.65 -16.23
C LEU A 315 2.01 14.20 -16.39
N GLN A 316 2.51 13.38 -15.47
CA GLN A 316 3.87 12.84 -15.56
C GLN A 316 4.00 11.90 -16.76
N MET A 317 2.99 11.07 -17.00
CA MET A 317 2.91 10.20 -18.17
C MET A 317 2.89 10.99 -19.49
N MET A 318 2.09 12.06 -19.55
CA MET A 318 2.03 12.94 -20.71
C MET A 318 3.37 13.63 -20.96
N ARG A 319 4.05 14.13 -19.93
CA ARG A 319 5.39 14.70 -20.06
C ARG A 319 6.42 13.71 -20.62
N ALA A 320 6.32 12.45 -20.23
CA ALA A 320 7.25 11.41 -20.68
C ALA A 320 6.96 10.93 -22.11
N SER A 321 5.71 11.02 -22.56
CA SER A 321 5.25 10.34 -23.78
C SER A 321 4.81 11.28 -24.89
N MET A 322 4.67 12.58 -24.62
CA MET A 322 4.11 13.57 -25.53
C MET A 322 4.91 14.86 -25.52
N GLN A 323 4.92 15.54 -26.67
CA GLN A 323 5.44 16.90 -26.74
C GLN A 323 4.41 17.88 -26.16
N PRO A 324 4.84 18.86 -25.35
CA PRO A 324 3.96 19.93 -24.91
C PRO A 324 3.55 20.80 -26.10
N LEU A 325 2.33 21.34 -26.05
CA LEU A 325 1.90 22.44 -26.93
C LEU A 325 2.86 23.62 -26.81
N SER A 326 2.98 24.39 -27.89
CA SER A 326 3.67 25.67 -27.85
C SER A 326 2.99 26.61 -26.84
N GLU A 327 3.73 27.59 -26.31
CA GLU A 327 3.10 28.56 -25.40
C GLU A 327 1.98 29.33 -26.11
N GLU A 328 2.16 29.66 -27.39
CA GLU A 328 1.17 30.36 -28.21
C GLU A 328 -0.13 29.56 -28.34
N ASP A 329 -0.05 28.26 -28.66
CA ASP A 329 -1.23 27.40 -28.75
C ASP A 329 -1.95 27.24 -27.40
N ALA A 330 -1.18 27.08 -26.32
CA ALA A 330 -1.74 26.96 -24.99
C ALA A 330 -2.45 28.25 -24.53
N GLU A 331 -1.95 29.41 -24.94
CA GLU A 331 -2.56 30.71 -24.67
C GLU A 331 -3.82 30.97 -25.49
N GLN A 332 -3.81 30.57 -26.77
CA GLN A 332 -4.98 30.65 -27.62
C GLN A 332 -6.13 29.79 -27.06
N LEU A 333 -5.85 28.55 -26.67
CA LEU A 333 -6.85 27.68 -26.04
C LEU A 333 -7.35 28.22 -24.70
N ASP A 334 -6.48 28.83 -23.89
CA ASP A 334 -6.90 29.48 -22.63
C ASP A 334 -7.84 30.67 -22.88
N LYS A 335 -7.68 31.38 -24.00
CA LYS A 335 -8.55 32.50 -24.40
C LYS A 335 -9.92 31.97 -24.82
N GLU A 336 -9.96 30.92 -25.63
CA GLU A 336 -11.20 30.25 -26.06
C GLU A 336 -11.97 29.69 -24.86
N ASP A 337 -11.29 29.00 -23.94
CA ASP A 337 -11.88 28.51 -22.69
C ASP A 337 -12.52 29.67 -21.88
N ARG A 338 -11.85 30.82 -21.82
CA ARG A 338 -12.34 32.00 -21.09
C ARG A 338 -13.59 32.60 -21.74
N GLU A 339 -13.65 32.65 -23.07
CA GLU A 339 -14.82 33.14 -23.80
C GLU A 339 -16.05 32.26 -23.57
N VAL A 340 -15.87 30.93 -23.59
CA VAL A 340 -16.93 29.96 -23.28
C VAL A 340 -17.41 30.12 -21.83
N ILE A 341 -16.49 30.19 -20.87
CA ILE A 341 -16.82 30.37 -19.44
C ILE A 341 -17.58 31.68 -19.22
N ASN A 342 -17.20 32.77 -19.90
CA ASN A 342 -17.89 34.06 -19.76
C ASN A 342 -19.29 34.03 -20.36
N ARG A 343 -19.47 33.38 -21.51
CA ARG A 343 -20.78 33.18 -22.15
C ARG A 343 -21.73 32.38 -21.25
N ASP A 344 -21.24 31.33 -20.61
CA ASP A 344 -22.02 30.51 -19.68
C ASP A 344 -22.45 31.30 -18.43
N LYS A 345 -21.54 32.10 -17.88
CA LYS A 345 -21.84 32.99 -16.74
C LYS A 345 -22.94 33.99 -17.07
N GLN A 346 -22.92 34.61 -18.25
CA GLN A 346 -23.97 35.55 -18.69
C GLN A 346 -25.36 34.89 -18.79
N ARG A 347 -25.40 33.59 -19.09
CA ARG A 347 -26.64 32.79 -19.14
C ARG A 347 -27.12 32.30 -17.77
N GLY A 348 -26.47 32.70 -16.67
CA GLY A 348 -26.76 32.24 -15.32
C GLY A 348 -26.42 30.76 -15.09
N GLN A 349 -25.74 30.12 -16.05
CA GLN A 349 -25.35 28.72 -15.96
C GLN A 349 -23.96 28.66 -15.32
N ARG A 350 -23.87 28.14 -14.08
CA ARG A 350 -22.59 27.60 -13.60
C ARG A 350 -22.32 26.38 -14.48
N SER A 351 -21.33 26.49 -15.38
CA SER A 351 -21.12 25.64 -16.57
C SER A 351 -21.78 24.26 -16.44
N ARG A 352 -22.84 24.03 -17.24
CA ARG A 352 -23.67 22.81 -17.21
C ARG A 352 -22.81 21.55 -17.38
N GLU A 353 -21.69 21.69 -18.05
CA GLU A 353 -20.72 20.65 -18.36
C GLU A 353 -19.97 20.14 -17.12
N HIS A 354 -19.90 20.89 -16.00
CA HIS A 354 -19.35 20.37 -14.73
C HIS A 354 -20.18 19.24 -14.11
N ARG A 355 -21.45 19.07 -14.54
CA ARG A 355 -22.35 18.01 -14.06
C ARG A 355 -22.34 16.75 -14.92
N LEU A 356 -21.71 16.79 -16.11
CA LEU A 356 -21.61 15.61 -16.95
C LEU A 356 -20.60 14.62 -16.34
N PRO A 357 -20.98 13.33 -16.19
CA PRO A 357 -20.08 12.31 -15.69
C PRO A 357 -18.93 12.10 -16.66
N PHE A 358 -17.77 11.69 -16.14
CA PHE A 358 -16.63 11.32 -16.98
C PHE A 358 -16.98 10.06 -17.80
N VAL A 359 -16.63 10.06 -19.08
CA VAL A 359 -16.86 8.91 -19.96
C VAL A 359 -15.53 8.24 -20.30
N GLN A 360 -15.47 6.92 -20.19
CA GLN A 360 -14.29 6.14 -20.59
C GLN A 360 -14.30 5.94 -22.11
N LEU A 361 -13.33 6.53 -22.80
CA LEU A 361 -13.08 6.33 -24.23
C LEU A 361 -12.34 5.00 -24.45
N HIS A 362 -12.49 4.45 -25.65
CA HIS A 362 -11.85 3.21 -26.07
C HIS A 362 -10.62 3.53 -26.92
N GLY A 363 -9.52 2.84 -26.68
CA GLY A 363 -8.26 3.05 -27.40
C GLY A 363 -7.05 2.49 -26.66
N PRO A 364 -5.85 2.59 -27.26
CA PRO A 364 -4.60 2.19 -26.60
C PRO A 364 -4.30 3.18 -25.47
N MET A 365 -4.36 2.70 -24.22
CA MET A 365 -3.92 3.49 -23.07
C MET A 365 -2.40 3.60 -23.07
N ILE A 366 -1.88 4.82 -22.90
CA ILE A 366 -0.47 5.03 -22.59
C ILE A 366 -0.27 4.60 -21.13
N ARG A 367 0.00 3.31 -20.92
CA ARG A 367 0.38 2.76 -19.64
C ARG A 367 1.91 2.77 -19.58
N SER A 368 2.48 3.44 -18.58
CA SER A 368 3.83 3.05 -18.16
C SER A 368 3.72 1.65 -17.60
N GLN A 369 4.41 0.70 -18.21
CA GLN A 369 4.86 -0.48 -17.48
C GLN A 369 6.01 -0.05 -16.56
N LEU A 370 5.71 0.78 -15.58
CA LEU A 370 6.61 1.17 -14.50
C LEU A 370 5.95 0.81 -13.18
#